data_AF-A0A4Y9XNN3-F1
#
_entry.id   AF-A0A4Y9XNN3-F1
#
_cell.length_a   1.000
_cell.length_b   1.000
_cell.length_c   1.000
_cell.angle_alpha   90.00
_cell.angle_beta   90.00
_cell.angle_gamma   90.00
#
_symmetry.space_group_name_H-M   'P 1'
#
loop_
_entity.id
_entity.type
_entity.pdbx_description
1 polymer ?
#
loop_
_entity_poly.entity_id
_entity_poly.type
_entity_poly.pdbx_seq_one_letter_code
_entity_poly.pdbx_strand_id
1 'polypeptide(L)'
;MPQSSHAAPNASPYPVPPASHPTGVTSPHLPPSSPLRTSQPNNASFPVAGSSSSPLVSPAALGLEDEEAEEAQDTEDASKPPPDYCVLPGPDTVVTDQFQRWGVVVNTTHRTVICLDCKVSVVPNLLPKHLYAHGLRGFADEEVSEALAPYDLLQSRQPIVPCIESQSSRPSAVFGLNVIENCYFCSACHRGWGTQQSLAKNHFSRSTCNPSREFYSCHGQTFYSNHCRRVFPVLLPSQSSQVTAPSAYDLYLRATVPMNYANAPMGAPANHRVLNSFIKRERWMDHVNDLTPSFVQSIAQLGEGEHVKVIRSAASLYLGQVVSVLHHTSPQIKRQLAQFSE
;
A
#
# COMPACT_ATOMS: atom_id res chain seq x y z
N MET A 1 -14.22 40.15 -45.35
CA MET A 1 -13.17 39.79 -46.33
C MET A 1 -11.85 40.27 -45.75
N PRO A 2 -10.83 39.41 -45.57
CA PRO A 2 -10.35 38.40 -46.50
C PRO A 2 -10.56 36.95 -46.05
N GLN A 3 -10.56 36.07 -47.04
CA GLN A 3 -10.67 34.61 -46.93
C GLN A 3 -9.27 34.02 -46.73
N SER A 4 -9.11 33.10 -45.78
CA SER A 4 -7.93 32.24 -45.68
C SER A 4 -8.36 30.78 -45.62
N SER A 5 -8.16 30.13 -46.75
CA SER A 5 -8.36 28.72 -47.05
C SER A 5 -7.05 27.96 -46.86
N HIS A 6 -7.00 27.01 -45.94
CA HIS A 6 -5.99 25.94 -45.88
C HIS A 6 -6.72 24.67 -45.40
N ALA A 7 -7.17 23.78 -46.30
CA ALA A 7 -6.39 22.75 -47.01
C ALA A 7 -5.79 21.72 -46.04
N ALA A 8 -6.54 20.63 -45.83
CA ALA A 8 -6.10 19.44 -45.12
C ALA A 8 -5.20 18.57 -46.02
N PRO A 9 -4.09 18.01 -45.51
CA PRO A 9 -3.37 16.96 -46.22
C PRO A 9 -3.85 15.57 -45.75
N ASN A 10 -4.61 14.96 -46.65
CA ASN A 10 -4.39 13.64 -47.23
C ASN A 10 -3.78 12.54 -46.35
N ALA A 11 -4.61 11.53 -46.08
CA ALA A 11 -4.23 10.24 -45.54
C ALA A 11 -3.27 9.51 -46.50
N SER A 12 -2.24 8.89 -45.95
CA SER A 12 -1.40 7.92 -46.66
C SER A 12 -1.47 6.56 -45.95
N PRO A 13 -1.71 5.45 -46.69
CA PRO A 13 -1.94 4.13 -46.13
C PRO A 13 -0.60 3.40 -45.90
N TYR A 14 -0.37 2.90 -44.69
CA TYR A 14 0.75 2.00 -44.43
C TYR A 14 0.40 0.55 -44.85
N PRO A 15 1.35 -0.17 -45.48
CA PRO A 15 1.11 -1.50 -46.02
C PRO A 15 1.16 -2.58 -44.94
N VAL A 16 0.24 -3.54 -45.10
CA VAL A 16 0.15 -4.80 -44.36
C VAL A 16 1.32 -5.72 -44.76
N PRO A 17 2.12 -6.25 -43.81
CA PRO A 17 3.07 -7.30 -44.12
C PRO A 17 2.37 -8.67 -44.26
N PRO A 18 2.87 -9.54 -45.15
CA PRO A 18 2.19 -10.76 -45.55
C PRO A 18 2.28 -11.88 -44.51
N ALA A 19 1.21 -12.66 -44.46
CA ALA A 19 1.10 -13.92 -43.74
C ALA A 19 2.09 -14.96 -44.29
N SER A 20 2.83 -15.61 -43.41
CA SER A 20 3.64 -16.79 -43.72
C SER A 20 3.53 -17.85 -42.62
N HIS A 21 2.67 -18.83 -42.87
CA HIS A 21 2.73 -20.22 -42.39
C HIS A 21 2.43 -21.10 -43.63
N PRO A 22 2.66 -22.43 -43.66
CA PRO A 22 3.31 -23.32 -42.67
C PRO A 22 4.40 -24.22 -43.33
N THR A 23 5.14 -25.00 -42.53
CA THR A 23 5.48 -26.43 -42.74
C THR A 23 6.67 -26.84 -41.86
N GLY A 24 6.59 -28.00 -41.22
CA GLY A 24 7.72 -28.57 -40.49
C GLY A 24 7.33 -29.44 -39.29
N VAL A 25 6.64 -30.54 -39.56
CA VAL A 25 6.52 -31.67 -38.62
C VAL A 25 7.88 -32.37 -38.52
N THR A 26 8.49 -32.40 -37.34
CA THR A 26 9.41 -33.46 -36.93
C THR A 26 9.24 -33.73 -35.44
N SER A 27 8.88 -34.99 -35.16
CA SER A 27 8.69 -35.58 -33.83
C SER A 27 10.03 -36.14 -33.31
N PRO A 28 10.10 -36.82 -32.15
CA PRO A 28 10.85 -36.37 -30.98
C PRO A 28 12.19 -37.12 -30.80
N HIS A 29 13.17 -36.46 -30.19
CA HIS A 29 14.36 -37.14 -29.66
C HIS A 29 14.46 -36.94 -28.14
N LEU A 30 14.16 -38.01 -27.41
CA LEU A 30 14.53 -38.20 -26.01
C LEU A 30 16.06 -38.35 -25.90
N PRO A 31 16.73 -37.68 -24.94
CA PRO A 31 18.03 -38.10 -24.46
C PRO A 31 17.92 -39.11 -23.30
N PRO A 32 18.92 -39.98 -23.13
CA PRO A 32 18.84 -41.20 -22.33
C PRO A 32 19.05 -40.97 -20.83
N SER A 33 18.38 -41.84 -20.06
CA SER A 33 18.58 -42.11 -18.65
C SER A 33 20.05 -42.42 -18.31
N SER A 34 20.54 -41.87 -17.20
CA SER A 34 21.79 -42.27 -16.56
C SER A 34 21.74 -41.99 -15.05
N PRO A 35 22.55 -42.69 -14.24
CA PRO A 35 22.03 -43.51 -13.15
C PRO A 35 22.08 -42.86 -11.76
N LEU A 36 21.34 -43.50 -10.85
CA LEU A 36 21.41 -43.33 -9.39
C LEU A 36 22.86 -43.20 -8.91
N ARG A 37 23.16 -42.07 -8.27
CA ARG A 37 24.34 -41.93 -7.40
C ARG A 37 23.89 -41.87 -5.96
N THR A 38 24.00 -43.01 -5.31
CA THR A 38 23.96 -43.18 -3.86
C THR A 38 25.27 -42.61 -3.31
N SER A 39 25.21 -41.55 -2.51
CA SER A 39 26.36 -41.10 -1.72
C SER A 39 25.92 -40.67 -0.32
N GLN A 40 26.45 -41.43 0.62
CA GLN A 40 26.46 -41.38 2.08
C GLN A 40 26.29 -40.02 2.76
N PRO A 41 25.67 -40.00 3.97
CA PRO A 41 25.82 -38.93 4.92
C PRO A 41 27.16 -39.06 5.67
N ASN A 42 28.11 -38.17 5.37
CA ASN A 42 29.20 -37.83 6.28
C ASN A 42 28.70 -36.69 7.17
N ASN A 43 28.38 -36.98 8.43
CA ASN A 43 28.25 -35.93 9.44
C ASN A 43 29.27 -36.18 10.54
N ALA A 44 30.25 -35.28 10.54
CA ALA A 44 31.38 -35.26 11.44
C ALA A 44 30.94 -34.89 12.85
N SER A 45 31.51 -35.61 13.82
CA SER A 45 31.47 -35.30 15.24
C SER A 45 32.14 -33.96 15.51
N PHE A 46 31.43 -33.03 16.15
CA PHE A 46 32.03 -31.82 16.73
C PHE A 46 32.67 -32.17 18.08
N PRO A 47 33.91 -31.77 18.36
CA PRO A 47 34.50 -31.92 19.69
C PRO A 47 33.96 -30.83 20.63
N VAL A 48 33.54 -31.30 21.80
CA VAL A 48 33.24 -30.50 22.99
C VAL A 48 34.55 -29.84 23.48
N ALA A 49 34.65 -28.53 23.34
CA ALA A 49 35.50 -27.69 24.19
C ALA A 49 34.60 -27.16 25.31
N GLY A 50 34.91 -27.29 26.59
CA GLY A 50 36.21 -27.13 27.21
C GLY A 50 36.07 -25.98 28.19
N SER A 51 35.53 -26.29 29.36
CA SER A 51 35.34 -25.37 30.48
C SER A 51 36.68 -24.74 30.88
N SER A 52 36.76 -23.41 30.83
CA SER A 52 37.86 -22.66 31.44
C SER A 52 37.28 -21.54 32.30
N SER A 53 37.32 -21.81 33.60
CA SER A 53 37.08 -20.89 34.70
C SER A 53 38.35 -20.10 35.02
N SER A 54 38.25 -18.77 35.14
CA SER A 54 39.00 -17.87 36.06
C SER A 54 38.87 -16.39 35.59
N PRO A 55 39.18 -15.38 36.42
CA PRO A 55 38.74 -15.15 37.79
C PRO A 55 38.10 -13.75 37.97
N LEU A 56 37.43 -13.55 39.11
CA LEU A 56 36.95 -12.25 39.60
C LEU A 56 38.08 -11.20 39.62
N VAL A 57 37.83 -10.05 39.00
CA VAL A 57 38.51 -8.79 39.33
C VAL A 57 37.42 -7.73 39.54
N SER A 58 37.23 -7.37 40.81
CA SER A 58 36.41 -6.24 41.23
C SER A 58 37.13 -4.93 40.91
N PRO A 59 36.48 -3.96 40.24
CA PRO A 59 36.91 -2.57 40.31
C PRO A 59 36.27 -1.91 41.54
N ALA A 60 37.12 -1.26 42.31
CA ALA A 60 36.78 -0.46 43.47
C ALA A 60 35.86 0.71 43.09
N ALA A 61 34.95 1.01 44.03
CA ALA A 61 34.08 2.16 44.05
C ALA A 61 34.87 3.47 44.04
N LEU A 62 34.55 4.36 43.11
CA LEU A 62 34.84 5.80 43.22
C LEU A 62 33.70 6.60 42.58
N GLY A 63 32.94 7.29 43.44
CA GLY A 63 32.28 8.58 43.19
C GLY A 63 31.26 8.64 42.06
N LEU A 64 30.04 8.20 42.32
CA LEU A 64 28.86 8.71 41.60
C LEU A 64 28.41 9.97 42.33
N GLU A 65 28.66 11.12 41.72
CA GLU A 65 27.96 12.36 42.03
C GLU A 65 26.58 12.23 41.37
N ASP A 66 25.52 12.23 42.18
CA ASP A 66 24.13 12.24 41.73
C ASP A 66 23.85 13.56 41.00
N GLU A 67 24.08 13.58 39.67
CA GLU A 67 23.40 14.53 38.80
C GLU A 67 21.93 14.11 38.74
N GLU A 68 21.07 14.85 39.44
CA GLU A 68 19.62 14.86 39.27
C GLU A 68 19.31 15.10 37.78
N ALA A 69 19.12 14.02 37.04
CA ALA A 69 18.54 14.06 35.72
C ALA A 69 17.10 14.57 35.88
N GLU A 70 16.88 15.86 35.58
CA GLU A 70 15.56 16.41 35.33
C GLU A 70 14.91 15.58 34.22
N GLU A 71 14.10 14.61 34.65
CA GLU A 71 13.25 13.80 33.80
C GLU A 71 12.21 14.76 33.23
N ALA A 72 12.51 15.28 32.03
CA ALA A 72 11.62 16.12 31.27
C ALA A 72 10.28 15.39 31.15
N GLN A 73 9.29 15.85 31.89
CA GLN A 73 7.91 15.41 31.78
C GLN A 73 7.46 15.72 30.36
N ASP A 74 7.52 14.70 29.49
CA ASP A 74 6.83 14.64 28.22
C ASP A 74 5.35 14.81 28.54
N THR A 75 4.89 16.06 28.52
CA THR A 75 3.48 16.39 28.49
C THR A 75 2.90 15.68 27.28
N GLU A 76 2.13 14.62 27.52
CA GLU A 76 1.31 13.91 26.55
C GLU A 76 0.32 14.89 25.90
N ASP A 77 0.82 15.66 24.93
CA ASP A 77 0.00 16.48 24.06
C ASP A 77 -0.84 15.52 23.22
N ALA A 78 -2.15 15.55 23.50
CA ALA A 78 -3.14 14.66 22.94
C ALA A 78 -2.91 14.50 21.43
N SER A 79 -2.58 13.26 21.03
CA SER A 79 -2.13 12.88 19.70
C SER A 79 -3.14 13.26 18.62
N LYS A 80 -3.04 14.50 18.13
CA LYS A 80 -3.69 14.87 16.88
C LYS A 80 -3.17 13.90 15.83
N PRO A 81 -4.07 13.20 15.09
CA PRO A 81 -3.63 12.33 14.02
C PRO A 81 -2.73 13.15 13.08
N PRO A 82 -1.57 12.61 12.68
CA PRO A 82 -0.63 13.35 11.86
C PRO A 82 -1.34 13.88 10.61
N PRO A 83 -1.09 15.13 10.20
CA PRO A 83 -1.71 15.70 9.01
C PRO A 83 -1.49 14.80 7.80
N ASP A 84 -2.58 14.44 7.11
CA ASP A 84 -2.49 13.61 5.93
C ASP A 84 -2.16 14.50 4.73
N TYR A 85 -0.88 14.50 4.35
CA TYR A 85 -0.39 15.27 3.20
C TYR A 85 -0.79 14.56 1.90
N CYS A 86 -1.69 15.19 1.13
CA CYS A 86 -2.06 14.71 -0.20
C CYS A 86 -0.96 15.08 -1.21
N VAL A 87 -0.03 14.16 -1.45
CA VAL A 87 0.90 14.22 -2.58
C VAL A 87 0.26 13.48 -3.73
N LEU A 88 0.22 14.07 -4.93
CA LEU A 88 -0.29 13.42 -6.13
C LEU A 88 0.84 12.68 -6.87
N PRO A 89 0.56 11.59 -7.61
CA PRO A 89 1.54 10.92 -8.45
C PRO A 89 2.18 11.90 -9.44
N GLY A 90 3.51 11.94 -9.45
CA GLY A 90 4.29 12.73 -10.40
C GLY A 90 4.49 12.01 -11.75
N PRO A 91 5.07 12.69 -12.75
CA PRO A 91 5.39 12.08 -14.05
C PRO A 91 6.43 10.96 -13.96
N ASP A 92 7.17 10.89 -12.86
CA ASP A 92 8.16 9.87 -12.53
C ASP A 92 7.56 8.66 -11.80
N THR A 93 6.28 8.71 -11.44
CA THR A 93 5.56 7.69 -10.69
C THR A 93 4.76 6.81 -11.65
N VAL A 94 5.07 5.53 -11.67
CA VAL A 94 4.38 4.54 -12.51
C VAL A 94 3.40 3.75 -11.66
N VAL A 95 2.13 3.81 -12.08
CA VAL A 95 1.01 3.08 -11.48
C VAL A 95 0.37 2.26 -12.60
N THR A 96 0.39 0.94 -12.46
CA THR A 96 -0.31 0.00 -13.35
C THR A 96 -1.42 -0.70 -12.57
N ASP A 97 -2.38 -1.31 -13.26
CA ASP A 97 -3.45 -2.08 -12.60
C ASP A 97 -2.91 -3.19 -11.68
N GLN A 98 -1.76 -3.77 -12.04
CA GLN A 98 -1.11 -4.79 -11.24
C GLN A 98 -0.44 -4.19 -9.99
N PHE A 99 0.27 -3.08 -10.13
CA PHE A 99 0.87 -2.37 -8.99
C PHE A 99 -0.18 -1.82 -8.04
N GLN A 100 -1.30 -1.30 -8.56
CA GLN A 100 -2.43 -0.86 -7.77
C GLN A 100 -3.06 -2.02 -6.98
N ARG A 101 -3.24 -3.20 -7.60
CA ARG A 101 -3.70 -4.42 -6.90
C ARG A 101 -2.77 -4.87 -5.78
N TRP A 102 -1.46 -4.63 -5.92
CA TRP A 102 -0.48 -4.95 -4.90
C TRP A 102 -0.25 -3.82 -3.88
N GLY A 103 -0.88 -2.66 -4.04
CA GLY A 103 -0.66 -1.52 -3.17
C GLY A 103 0.76 -0.94 -3.28
N VAL A 104 1.36 -0.96 -4.48
CA VAL A 104 2.71 -0.43 -4.71
C VAL A 104 2.75 0.54 -5.89
N VAL A 105 3.82 1.32 -5.95
CA VAL A 105 4.16 2.16 -7.11
C VAL A 105 5.65 2.10 -7.40
N VAL A 106 6.04 2.37 -8.64
CA VAL A 106 7.45 2.50 -9.03
C VAL A 106 7.78 3.97 -9.22
N ASN A 107 8.79 4.48 -8.52
CA ASN A 107 9.36 5.80 -8.80
C ASN A 107 10.63 5.64 -9.64
N THR A 108 10.58 6.11 -10.88
CA THR A 108 11.65 5.91 -11.87
C THR A 108 12.84 6.85 -11.64
N THR A 109 12.61 8.05 -11.12
CA THR A 109 13.68 9.01 -10.78
C THR A 109 14.53 8.52 -9.61
N HIS A 110 13.88 7.99 -8.56
CA HIS A 110 14.54 7.47 -7.36
C HIS A 110 14.89 5.99 -7.46
N ARG A 111 14.52 5.33 -8.57
CA ARG A 111 14.78 3.93 -8.88
C ARG A 111 14.36 2.99 -7.75
N THR A 112 13.09 3.12 -7.36
CA THR A 112 12.59 2.40 -6.20
C THR A 112 11.14 1.98 -6.33
N VAL A 113 10.79 0.88 -5.67
CA VAL A 113 9.41 0.46 -5.44
C VAL A 113 8.97 0.99 -4.09
N ILE A 114 7.82 1.64 -4.03
CA ILE A 114 7.26 2.20 -2.80
C ILE A 114 5.98 1.43 -2.47
N CYS A 115 5.90 0.87 -1.27
CA CYS A 115 4.67 0.29 -0.76
C CYS A 115 3.79 1.39 -0.17
N LEU A 116 2.53 1.46 -0.62
CA LEU A 116 1.59 2.49 -0.21
C LEU A 116 1.02 2.25 1.19
N ASP A 117 0.99 0.99 1.64
CA ASP A 117 0.47 0.65 2.97
C ASP A 117 1.42 1.08 4.09
N CYS A 118 2.71 0.75 3.95
CA CYS A 118 3.73 1.12 4.94
C CYS A 118 4.49 2.41 4.60
N LYS A 119 4.23 3.00 3.42
CA LYS A 119 4.80 4.26 2.94
C LYS A 119 6.34 4.28 2.93
N VAL A 120 6.97 3.16 2.59
CA VAL A 120 8.44 3.00 2.51
C VAL A 120 8.89 2.35 1.22
N SER A 121 10.17 2.54 0.88
CA SER A 121 10.84 1.84 -0.21
C SER A 121 11.05 0.36 0.12
N VAL A 122 10.74 -0.48 -0.86
CA VAL A 122 10.93 -1.92 -0.82
C VAL A 122 11.98 -2.30 -1.86
N VAL A 123 12.93 -3.15 -1.46
CA VAL A 123 13.92 -3.68 -2.40
C VAL A 123 13.19 -4.67 -3.35
N PRO A 124 13.33 -4.55 -4.68
CA PRO A 124 12.55 -5.32 -5.65
C PRO A 124 12.52 -6.83 -5.40
N ASN A 125 13.67 -7.44 -5.10
CA ASN A 125 13.77 -8.89 -4.84
C ASN A 125 13.16 -9.32 -3.49
N LEU A 126 12.86 -8.38 -2.60
CA LEU A 126 12.17 -8.62 -1.34
C LEU A 126 10.68 -8.27 -1.43
N LEU A 127 10.22 -7.74 -2.57
CA LEU A 127 8.84 -7.31 -2.74
C LEU A 127 7.83 -8.45 -2.52
N PRO A 128 8.01 -9.68 -3.06
CA PRO A 128 7.06 -10.75 -2.81
C PRO A 128 6.88 -11.03 -1.31
N LYS A 129 8.00 -11.20 -0.59
CA LYS A 129 8.01 -11.41 0.86
C LYS A 129 7.35 -10.24 1.61
N HIS A 130 7.57 -9.02 1.16
CA HIS A 130 6.95 -7.82 1.73
C HIS A 130 5.42 -7.82 1.54
N LEU A 131 4.94 -8.09 0.32
CA LEU A 131 3.51 -8.22 0.02
C LEU A 131 2.86 -9.35 0.85
N TYR A 132 3.56 -10.48 1.02
CA TYR A 132 3.11 -11.55 1.91
C TYR A 132 2.94 -11.10 3.37
N ALA A 133 3.81 -10.22 3.87
CA ALA A 133 3.69 -9.67 5.22
C ALA A 133 2.46 -8.75 5.38
N HIS A 134 2.04 -8.09 4.29
CA HIS A 134 0.79 -7.32 4.21
C HIS A 134 -0.46 -8.18 3.98
N GLY A 135 -0.33 -9.52 3.96
CA GLY A 135 -1.47 -10.42 3.79
C GLY A 135 -1.94 -10.59 2.35
N LEU A 136 -1.27 -9.96 1.38
CA LEU A 136 -1.52 -10.22 -0.03
C LEU A 136 -1.07 -11.66 -0.37
N ARG A 137 -1.91 -12.36 -1.12
CA ARG A 137 -1.75 -13.76 -1.52
C ARG A 137 -2.22 -13.92 -2.97
N GLY A 138 -1.78 -14.98 -3.64
CA GLY A 138 -2.29 -15.35 -4.96
C GLY A 138 -1.56 -14.74 -6.14
N PHE A 139 -0.33 -14.25 -5.94
CA PHE A 139 0.62 -13.92 -7.01
C PHE A 139 1.83 -14.86 -6.92
N ALA A 140 2.46 -15.14 -8.06
CA ALA A 140 3.71 -15.89 -8.12
C ALA A 140 4.92 -14.94 -8.00
N ASP A 141 6.05 -15.42 -7.50
CA ASP A 141 7.28 -14.60 -7.43
C ASP A 141 7.75 -14.22 -8.85
N GLU A 142 7.53 -15.11 -9.83
CA GLU A 142 7.79 -14.88 -11.25
C GLU A 142 6.91 -13.75 -11.82
N GLU A 143 5.65 -13.67 -11.40
CA GLU A 143 4.73 -12.60 -11.82
C GLU A 143 5.20 -11.24 -11.34
N VAL A 144 5.70 -11.16 -10.10
CA VAL A 144 6.32 -9.93 -9.56
C VAL A 144 7.58 -9.55 -10.34
N SER A 145 8.43 -10.54 -10.63
CA SER A 145 9.65 -10.31 -11.41
C SER A 145 9.35 -9.85 -12.84
N GLU A 146 8.36 -10.46 -13.50
CA GLU A 146 7.92 -10.09 -14.85
C GLU A 146 7.34 -8.67 -14.88
N ALA A 147 6.50 -8.31 -13.89
CA ALA A 147 5.93 -6.98 -13.77
C ALA A 147 6.98 -5.88 -13.53
N LEU A 148 8.08 -6.22 -12.84
CA LEU A 148 9.19 -5.29 -12.59
C LEU A 148 10.25 -5.28 -13.69
N ALA A 149 10.29 -6.29 -14.57
CA ALA A 149 11.29 -6.42 -15.63
C ALA A 149 11.41 -5.21 -16.56
N PRO A 150 10.32 -4.48 -16.94
CA PRO A 150 10.45 -3.27 -17.76
C PRO A 150 11.22 -2.13 -17.08
N TYR A 151 11.48 -2.22 -15.77
CA TYR A 151 12.14 -1.20 -14.97
C TYR A 151 13.54 -1.67 -14.55
N ASP A 152 14.40 -2.01 -15.51
CA ASP A 152 15.79 -2.45 -15.29
C ASP A 152 16.60 -1.51 -14.36
N LEU A 153 16.19 -0.24 -14.26
CA LEU A 153 16.76 0.74 -13.36
C LEU A 153 16.64 0.35 -11.87
N LEU A 154 15.72 -0.55 -11.51
CA LEU A 154 15.49 -1.04 -10.14
C LEU A 154 16.57 -2.02 -9.65
N GLN A 155 17.55 -2.39 -10.47
CA GLN A 155 18.64 -3.29 -10.07
C GLN A 155 19.54 -2.73 -8.95
N SER A 156 19.48 -1.42 -8.67
CA SER A 156 20.24 -0.84 -7.56
C SER A 156 19.64 -1.25 -6.21
N ARG A 157 20.49 -1.76 -5.30
CA ARG A 157 20.07 -2.15 -3.94
C ARG A 157 19.57 -0.98 -3.07
N GLN A 158 19.84 0.26 -3.45
CA GLN A 158 19.48 1.44 -2.68
C GLN A 158 18.81 2.49 -3.57
N PRO A 159 17.75 3.15 -3.05
CA PRO A 159 17.11 4.24 -3.76
C PRO A 159 18.06 5.42 -3.93
N ILE A 160 17.91 6.15 -5.03
CA ILE A 160 18.66 7.39 -5.28
C ILE A 160 18.06 8.50 -4.43
N VAL A 161 18.78 8.90 -3.38
CA VAL A 161 18.40 10.04 -2.55
C VAL A 161 18.67 11.34 -3.32
N PRO A 162 17.73 12.31 -3.34
CA PRO A 162 17.96 13.60 -3.96
C PRO A 162 19.27 14.25 -3.48
N CYS A 163 20.08 14.71 -4.42
CA CYS A 163 21.22 15.59 -4.12
C CYS A 163 20.69 17.02 -3.98
N ILE A 164 21.07 17.70 -2.90
CA ILE A 164 20.57 19.04 -2.59
C ILE A 164 21.75 19.95 -2.44
N GLU A 165 21.85 20.90 -3.35
CA GLU A 165 22.95 21.87 -3.40
C GLU A 165 22.65 23.10 -2.56
N SER A 166 21.37 23.43 -2.36
CA SER A 166 20.92 24.59 -1.59
C SER A 166 19.53 24.39 -0.98
N GLN A 167 19.17 25.22 0.01
CA GLN A 167 17.82 25.21 0.59
C GLN A 167 16.72 25.56 -0.43
N SER A 168 17.05 26.33 -1.46
CA SER A 168 16.13 26.66 -2.56
C SER A 168 15.92 25.51 -3.55
N SER A 169 16.88 24.57 -3.66
CA SER A 169 16.81 23.44 -4.59
C SER A 169 16.19 22.20 -3.96
N ARG A 170 15.23 22.36 -3.04
CA ARG A 170 14.54 21.23 -2.42
C ARG A 170 13.63 20.53 -3.44
N PRO A 171 13.66 19.20 -3.56
CA PRO A 171 12.77 18.47 -4.45
C PRO A 171 11.33 18.53 -3.95
N SER A 172 10.37 18.35 -4.86
CA SER A 172 8.98 18.08 -4.50
C SER A 172 8.87 16.78 -3.70
N ALA A 173 7.86 16.69 -2.83
CA ALA A 173 7.56 15.45 -2.12
C ALA A 173 7.29 14.29 -3.09
N VAL A 174 7.88 13.14 -2.80
CA VAL A 174 7.74 11.89 -3.54
C VAL A 174 6.42 11.23 -3.16
N PHE A 175 5.62 10.88 -4.16
CA PHE A 175 4.35 10.19 -3.99
C PHE A 175 4.52 8.85 -3.25
N GLY A 176 3.61 8.55 -2.33
CA GLY A 176 3.56 7.28 -1.60
C GLY A 176 4.50 7.17 -0.40
N LEU A 177 5.45 8.09 -0.20
CA LEU A 177 6.29 8.12 1.00
C LEU A 177 5.67 8.96 2.13
N ASN A 178 5.94 8.56 3.37
CA ASN A 178 5.48 9.31 4.53
C ASN A 178 6.19 10.66 4.66
N VAL A 179 5.43 11.73 4.89
CA VAL A 179 5.97 13.06 5.18
C VAL A 179 6.22 13.17 6.67
N ILE A 180 7.45 13.53 7.03
CA ILE A 180 7.86 13.76 8.41
C ILE A 180 7.93 15.27 8.63
N GLU A 181 7.14 15.77 9.57
CA GLU A 181 7.11 17.18 9.92
C GLU A 181 8.33 17.58 10.73
N ASN A 182 8.68 18.87 10.63
CA ASN A 182 9.66 19.53 11.51
C ASN A 182 11.01 18.78 11.63
N CYS A 183 11.47 18.16 10.54
CA CYS A 183 12.79 17.52 10.49
C CYS A 183 13.90 18.56 10.53
N TYR A 184 15.05 18.17 11.06
CA TYR A 184 16.22 19.03 11.24
C TYR A 184 17.34 18.65 10.27
N PHE A 185 17.83 19.64 9.53
CA PHE A 185 18.79 19.45 8.46
C PHE A 185 20.05 20.28 8.70
N CYS A 186 21.21 19.68 8.47
CA CYS A 186 22.49 20.38 8.49
C CYS A 186 22.54 21.44 7.37
N SER A 187 22.86 22.70 7.69
CA SER A 187 22.90 23.78 6.70
C SER A 187 23.96 23.60 5.60
N ALA A 188 25.04 22.87 5.89
CA ALA A 188 26.15 22.67 4.95
C ALA A 188 25.97 21.46 4.01
N CYS A 189 25.50 20.32 4.54
CA CYS A 189 25.40 19.07 3.76
C CYS A 189 23.97 18.58 3.50
N HIS A 190 22.96 19.30 4.01
CA HIS A 190 21.53 19.03 3.82
C HIS A 190 21.05 17.64 4.23
N ARG A 191 21.85 16.88 4.99
CA ARG A 191 21.43 15.62 5.60
C ARG A 191 20.44 15.92 6.72
N GLY A 192 19.38 15.12 6.83
CA GLY A 192 18.28 15.33 7.77
C GLY A 192 18.08 14.23 8.79
N TRP A 193 17.55 14.61 9.95
CA TRP A 193 17.14 13.76 11.06
C TRP A 193 15.77 14.18 11.59
N GLY A 194 15.03 13.24 12.16
CA GLY A 194 13.70 13.50 12.71
C GLY A 194 13.71 14.43 13.94
N THR A 195 14.79 14.46 14.70
CA THR A 195 14.92 15.32 15.90
C THR A 195 16.25 16.07 15.92
N GLN A 196 16.27 17.25 16.53
CA GLN A 196 17.49 18.05 16.69
C GLN A 196 18.55 17.32 17.51
N GLN A 197 18.14 16.59 18.55
CA GLN A 197 19.04 15.76 19.36
C GLN A 197 19.71 14.67 18.52
N SER A 198 18.97 14.03 17.60
CA SER A 198 19.51 13.03 16.68
C SER A 198 20.52 13.63 15.70
N LEU A 199 20.25 14.83 15.19
CA LEU A 199 21.19 15.60 14.36
C LEU A 199 22.47 15.90 15.16
N ALA A 200 22.36 16.45 16.36
CA ALA A 200 23.51 16.78 17.20
C ALA A 200 24.36 15.55 17.54
N LYS A 201 23.71 14.47 18.02
CA LYS A 201 24.37 13.25 18.48
C LYS A 201 24.96 12.39 17.37
N ASN A 202 24.31 12.31 16.20
CA ASN A 202 24.75 11.40 15.13
C ASN A 202 25.52 12.09 14.01
N HIS A 203 25.37 13.41 13.84
CA HIS A 203 26.02 14.16 12.78
C HIS A 203 27.08 15.13 13.29
N PHE A 204 26.70 16.12 14.09
CA PHE A 204 27.63 17.18 14.52
C PHE A 204 28.73 16.68 15.46
N SER A 205 28.50 15.60 16.20
CA SER A 205 29.53 14.95 17.01
C SER A 205 30.56 14.15 16.18
N ARG A 206 30.21 13.73 14.96
CA ARG A 206 30.99 12.79 14.13
C ARG A 206 31.52 13.41 12.83
N SER A 207 30.96 14.53 12.40
CA SER A 207 31.24 15.15 11.11
C SER A 207 31.73 16.58 11.29
N THR A 208 32.77 16.93 10.54
CA THR A 208 33.32 18.28 10.45
C THR A 208 32.69 19.11 9.32
N CYS A 209 31.66 18.59 8.62
CA CYS A 209 31.11 19.25 7.44
C CYS A 209 30.43 20.60 7.75
N ASN A 210 30.07 20.85 9.00
CA ASN A 210 29.43 22.09 9.44
C ASN A 210 30.00 22.55 10.80
N PRO A 211 31.12 23.28 10.80
CA PRO A 211 31.77 23.73 12.02
C PRO A 211 30.90 24.64 12.89
N SER A 212 30.03 25.46 12.28
CA SER A 212 29.10 26.33 13.01
C SER A 212 27.92 25.58 13.61
N ARG A 213 27.73 24.30 13.24
CA ARG A 213 26.61 23.45 13.69
C ARG A 213 25.23 24.06 13.39
N GLU A 214 25.18 24.89 12.35
CA GLU A 214 23.94 25.50 11.91
C GLU A 214 23.00 24.47 11.30
N PHE A 215 21.71 24.67 11.53
CA PHE A 215 20.67 23.79 11.00
C PHE A 215 19.45 24.60 10.61
N TYR A 216 18.60 23.99 9.79
CA TYR A 216 17.29 24.52 9.46
C TYR A 216 16.24 23.42 9.64
N SER A 217 14.99 23.82 9.85
CA SER A 217 13.86 22.90 9.99
C SER A 217 12.94 22.99 8.77
N CYS A 218 12.50 21.84 8.26
CA CYS A 218 11.44 21.76 7.26
C CYS A 218 10.85 20.34 7.18
N HIS A 219 9.87 20.13 6.30
CA HIS A 219 9.34 18.81 6.00
C HIS A 219 10.41 17.93 5.34
N GLY A 220 10.40 16.65 5.69
CA GLY A 220 11.29 15.66 5.12
C GLY A 220 10.59 14.37 4.73
N GLN A 221 11.23 13.58 3.89
CA GLN A 221 10.83 12.22 3.58
C GLN A 221 12.05 11.29 3.71
N THR A 222 11.76 10.00 3.83
CA THR A 222 12.79 8.97 3.82
C THR A 222 12.29 7.76 3.03
N PHE A 223 13.21 7.08 2.38
CA PHE A 223 12.90 5.82 1.71
C PHE A 223 12.89 4.64 2.69
N TYR A 224 13.52 4.76 3.86
CA TYR A 224 13.81 3.60 4.71
C TYR A 224 12.80 3.46 5.86
N SER A 225 12.44 2.22 6.19
CA SER A 225 11.73 1.92 7.44
C SER A 225 12.69 1.95 8.64
N ASN A 226 12.15 2.23 9.83
CA ASN A 226 12.84 2.26 11.14
C ASN A 226 13.86 3.40 11.35
N HIS A 227 14.18 3.65 12.65
CA HIS A 227 15.07 4.70 13.21
C HIS A 227 15.88 5.48 12.16
N CYS A 228 15.24 6.53 11.65
CA CYS A 228 15.58 7.34 10.49
C CYS A 228 17.09 7.56 10.31
N ARG A 229 17.74 6.77 9.44
CA ARG A 229 19.18 6.94 9.15
C ARG A 229 19.46 8.12 8.22
N ARG A 230 18.49 8.49 7.38
CA ARG A 230 18.66 9.57 6.40
C ARG A 230 17.31 10.11 5.95
N VAL A 231 17.00 11.35 6.34
CA VAL A 231 15.87 12.12 5.84
C VAL A 231 16.39 13.10 4.79
N PHE A 232 15.65 13.30 3.70
CA PHE A 232 15.90 14.35 2.73
C PHE A 232 14.77 15.40 2.82
N PRO A 233 15.09 16.70 2.73
CA PRO A 233 14.09 17.76 2.83
C PRO A 233 13.27 17.80 1.54
N VAL A 234 11.98 18.16 1.67
CA VAL A 234 11.05 18.22 0.55
C VAL A 234 10.22 19.50 0.58
N LEU A 235 9.80 19.94 -0.60
CA LEU A 235 8.74 20.93 -0.76
C LEU A 235 7.41 20.20 -0.84
N LEU A 236 6.51 20.57 0.06
CA LEU A 236 5.13 20.16 -0.06
C LEU A 236 4.45 21.03 -1.12
N PRO A 237 3.54 20.45 -1.93
CA PRO A 237 2.70 21.26 -2.79
C PRO A 237 2.03 22.33 -1.92
N SER A 238 2.09 23.60 -2.36
CA SER A 238 1.31 24.68 -1.75
C SER A 238 -0.10 24.14 -1.64
N GLN A 239 -0.67 24.08 -0.43
CA GLN A 239 -2.01 23.55 -0.21
C GLN A 239 -2.97 24.39 -1.08
N SER A 240 -3.17 24.01 -2.34
CA SER A 240 -4.10 24.65 -3.24
C SER A 240 -5.45 24.17 -2.75
N SER A 241 -5.99 24.91 -1.78
CA SER A 241 -7.29 24.73 -1.13
C SER A 241 -7.60 23.27 -0.95
N GLN A 242 -7.17 22.65 0.17
CA GLN A 242 -7.53 21.29 0.60
C GLN A 242 -8.61 20.77 -0.32
N VAL A 243 -8.23 20.06 -1.40
CA VAL A 243 -9.21 19.26 -2.09
C VAL A 243 -9.53 18.28 -0.98
N THR A 244 -10.58 18.56 -0.21
CA THR A 244 -11.20 17.64 0.71
C THR A 244 -11.46 16.48 -0.21
N ALA A 245 -10.51 15.54 -0.21
CA ALA A 245 -10.63 14.32 -0.95
C ALA A 245 -12.01 13.84 -0.51
N PRO A 246 -12.98 13.74 -1.43
CA PRO A 246 -14.32 13.35 -1.07
C PRO A 246 -14.14 12.14 -0.18
N SER A 247 -14.67 12.22 1.04
CA SER A 247 -14.46 11.15 2.02
C SER A 247 -14.81 9.83 1.33
N ALA A 248 -14.26 8.70 1.79
CA ALA A 248 -14.64 7.40 1.20
C ALA A 248 -16.18 7.25 1.11
N TYR A 249 -16.90 7.90 2.04
CA TYR A 249 -18.35 8.07 2.02
C TYR A 249 -18.89 8.97 0.89
N ASP A 250 -18.28 10.12 0.59
CA ASP A 250 -18.66 10.97 -0.54
C ASP A 250 -18.35 10.32 -1.90
N LEU A 251 -17.26 9.56 -2.00
CA LEU A 251 -16.96 8.73 -3.17
C LEU A 251 -18.00 7.62 -3.32
N TYR A 252 -18.36 6.95 -2.24
CA TYR A 252 -19.45 5.98 -2.20
C TYR A 252 -20.79 6.59 -2.63
N LEU A 253 -21.17 7.77 -2.11
CA LEU A 253 -22.41 8.46 -2.49
C LEU A 253 -22.42 8.91 -3.96
N ARG A 254 -21.25 9.26 -4.52
CA ARG A 254 -21.13 9.60 -5.94
C ARG A 254 -21.14 8.37 -6.85
N ALA A 255 -20.56 7.26 -6.41
CA ALA A 255 -20.57 5.98 -7.14
C ALA A 255 -21.95 5.32 -7.07
N THR A 256 -22.65 5.49 -5.94
CA THR A 256 -24.06 5.18 -5.78
C THR A 256 -24.91 6.34 -6.31
N VAL A 257 -24.72 6.68 -7.59
CA VAL A 257 -25.83 7.27 -8.35
C VAL A 257 -27.02 6.35 -8.08
N PRO A 258 -28.20 6.86 -7.66
CA PRO A 258 -29.33 6.00 -7.37
C PRO A 258 -29.77 5.32 -8.66
N MET A 259 -29.14 4.20 -9.00
CA MET A 259 -29.70 3.26 -9.94
C MET A 259 -31.05 2.89 -9.36
N ASN A 260 -32.06 2.89 -10.21
CA ASN A 260 -33.38 2.44 -9.83
C ASN A 260 -33.33 0.91 -9.62
N TYR A 261 -32.75 0.49 -8.50
CA TYR A 261 -32.54 -0.92 -8.16
C TYR A 261 -33.87 -1.66 -8.08
N ALA A 262 -35.00 -0.95 -7.89
CA ALA A 262 -36.32 -1.57 -7.92
C ALA A 262 -36.64 -2.22 -9.27
N ASN A 263 -36.04 -1.74 -10.37
CA ASN A 263 -36.27 -2.23 -11.73
C ASN A 263 -35.05 -2.88 -12.39
N ALA A 264 -33.89 -2.84 -11.73
CA ALA A 264 -32.73 -3.57 -12.20
C ALA A 264 -32.94 -5.08 -12.00
N PRO A 265 -32.62 -5.93 -13.00
CA PRO A 265 -32.71 -7.38 -12.83
C PRO A 265 -31.73 -7.84 -11.75
N MET A 266 -32.20 -8.69 -10.84
CA MET A 266 -31.34 -9.32 -9.85
C MET A 266 -30.45 -10.34 -10.55
N GLY A 267 -29.18 -10.34 -10.19
CA GLY A 267 -28.18 -11.31 -10.63
C GLY A 267 -27.46 -11.94 -9.45
N ALA A 268 -26.86 -13.10 -9.69
CA ALA A 268 -25.94 -13.70 -8.73
C ALA A 268 -24.78 -12.73 -8.42
N PRO A 269 -24.35 -12.61 -7.14
CA PRO A 269 -23.18 -11.81 -6.82
C PRO A 269 -21.94 -12.40 -7.49
N ALA A 270 -20.99 -11.55 -7.89
CA ALA A 270 -19.75 -11.96 -8.55
C ALA A 270 -18.93 -12.96 -7.71
N ASN A 271 -19.09 -12.92 -6.38
CA ASN A 271 -18.46 -13.86 -5.46
C ASN A 271 -19.51 -14.70 -4.73
N HIS A 272 -19.64 -15.98 -5.07
CA HIS A 272 -20.57 -16.87 -4.38
C HIS A 272 -20.18 -17.19 -2.93
N ARG A 273 -18.95 -16.87 -2.48
CA ARG A 273 -18.50 -17.16 -1.11
C ARG A 273 -19.27 -16.33 -0.07
N VAL A 274 -19.69 -15.11 -0.42
CA VAL A 274 -20.47 -14.21 0.45
C VAL A 274 -21.93 -14.63 0.62
N LEU A 275 -22.44 -15.58 -0.17
CA LEU A 275 -23.80 -16.08 0.01
C LEU A 275 -23.91 -17.00 1.25
N ASN A 276 -24.97 -16.80 2.03
CA ASN A 276 -25.34 -17.68 3.16
C ASN A 276 -25.54 -19.13 2.68
N SER A 277 -25.24 -20.11 3.53
CA SER A 277 -25.41 -21.54 3.24
C SER A 277 -26.86 -21.90 2.84
N PHE A 278 -27.86 -21.22 3.39
CA PHE A 278 -29.26 -21.38 2.99
C PHE A 278 -29.48 -21.00 1.52
N ILE A 279 -29.05 -19.81 1.11
CA ILE A 279 -29.20 -19.30 -0.27
C ILE A 279 -28.54 -20.26 -1.26
N LYS A 280 -27.37 -20.78 -0.90
CA LYS A 280 -26.63 -21.77 -1.71
C LYS A 280 -27.40 -23.08 -1.84
N ARG A 281 -27.89 -23.63 -0.72
CA ARG A 281 -28.55 -24.94 -0.68
C ARG A 281 -29.89 -24.93 -1.42
N GLU A 282 -30.67 -23.89 -1.22
CA GLU A 282 -31.98 -23.73 -1.86
C GLU A 282 -31.88 -23.14 -3.28
N ARG A 283 -30.65 -22.95 -3.80
CA ARG A 283 -30.38 -22.38 -5.12
C ARG A 283 -31.17 -21.10 -5.40
N TRP A 284 -31.35 -20.29 -4.36
CA TRP A 284 -32.27 -19.15 -4.39
C TRP A 284 -31.94 -18.17 -5.52
N MET A 285 -30.66 -17.96 -5.81
CA MET A 285 -30.23 -17.09 -6.92
C MET A 285 -30.69 -17.60 -8.29
N ASP A 286 -30.79 -18.91 -8.50
CA ASP A 286 -31.29 -19.48 -9.75
C ASP A 286 -32.80 -19.20 -9.94
N HIS A 287 -33.53 -19.02 -8.83
CA HIS A 287 -34.96 -18.72 -8.84
C HIS A 287 -35.28 -17.24 -9.00
N VAL A 288 -34.38 -16.35 -8.58
CA VAL A 288 -34.57 -14.90 -8.65
C VAL A 288 -33.75 -14.22 -9.74
N ASN A 289 -32.94 -14.98 -10.49
CA ASN A 289 -32.17 -14.47 -11.60
C ASN A 289 -33.09 -13.82 -12.63
N ASP A 290 -32.70 -12.66 -13.14
CA ASP A 290 -33.46 -11.87 -14.13
C ASP A 290 -34.81 -11.31 -13.63
N LEU A 291 -35.20 -11.60 -12.38
CA LEU A 291 -36.37 -10.98 -11.75
C LEU A 291 -35.99 -9.61 -11.17
N THR A 292 -36.89 -8.64 -11.27
CA THR A 292 -36.70 -7.35 -10.62
C THR A 292 -37.14 -7.40 -9.15
N PRO A 293 -36.54 -6.61 -8.26
CA PRO A 293 -36.99 -6.51 -6.86
C PRO A 293 -38.46 -6.08 -6.75
N SER A 294 -38.94 -5.18 -7.62
CA SER A 294 -40.36 -4.78 -7.68
C SER A 294 -41.28 -5.96 -8.01
N PHE A 295 -40.88 -6.84 -8.93
CA PHE A 295 -41.64 -8.03 -9.28
C PHE A 295 -41.69 -9.04 -8.13
N VAL A 296 -40.55 -9.30 -7.47
CA VAL A 296 -40.51 -10.19 -6.29
C VAL A 296 -41.32 -9.61 -5.13
N GLN A 297 -41.28 -8.29 -4.93
CA GLN A 297 -42.13 -7.61 -3.96
C GLN A 297 -43.62 -7.78 -4.31
N SER A 298 -44.00 -7.68 -5.58
CA SER A 298 -45.39 -7.93 -6.01
C SER A 298 -45.83 -9.37 -5.75
N ILE A 299 -44.97 -10.36 -5.99
CA ILE A 299 -45.23 -11.78 -5.66
C ILE A 299 -45.36 -11.98 -4.15
N ALA A 300 -44.49 -11.35 -3.35
CA ALA A 300 -44.56 -11.42 -1.90
C ALA A 300 -45.80 -10.70 -1.32
N GLN A 301 -46.39 -9.78 -2.07
CA GLN A 301 -47.64 -9.10 -1.74
C GLN A 301 -48.89 -9.87 -2.20
N LEU A 302 -48.77 -10.75 -3.21
CA LEU A 302 -49.87 -11.58 -3.73
C LEU A 302 -50.33 -12.70 -2.78
N GLY A 303 -49.61 -12.97 -1.68
CA GLY A 303 -49.99 -13.98 -0.70
C GLY A 303 -50.85 -13.44 0.45
N GLU A 304 -52.17 -13.53 0.36
CA GLU A 304 -53.10 -13.37 1.50
C GLU A 304 -53.24 -14.66 2.35
N GLY A 305 -52.19 -15.47 2.46
CA GLY A 305 -52.17 -16.63 3.36
C GLY A 305 -51.83 -16.23 4.80
N GLU A 306 -52.47 -16.82 5.81
CA GLU A 306 -52.14 -16.62 7.24
C GLU A 306 -50.64 -16.76 7.53
N HIS A 307 -49.97 -17.72 6.88
CA HIS A 307 -48.53 -17.95 7.03
C HIS A 307 -47.67 -16.77 6.55
N VAL A 308 -48.10 -16.03 5.52
CA VAL A 308 -47.40 -14.84 5.01
C VAL A 308 -47.53 -13.68 6.00
N LYS A 309 -48.67 -13.56 6.68
CA LYS A 309 -48.88 -12.55 7.74
C LYS A 309 -47.96 -12.80 8.93
N VAL A 310 -47.81 -14.07 9.35
CA VAL A 310 -46.91 -14.46 10.45
C VAL A 310 -45.44 -14.19 10.10
N ILE A 311 -44.99 -14.59 8.91
CA ILE A 311 -43.61 -14.35 8.47
C ILE A 311 -43.33 -12.85 8.31
N ARG A 312 -44.28 -12.09 7.74
CA ARG A 312 -44.15 -10.63 7.59
C ARG A 312 -44.05 -9.93 8.95
N SER A 313 -44.85 -10.37 9.92
CA SER A 313 -44.79 -9.84 11.29
C SER A 313 -43.45 -10.16 11.96
N ALA A 314 -42.97 -11.40 11.85
CA ALA A 314 -41.69 -11.82 12.42
C ALA A 314 -40.51 -11.10 11.77
N ALA A 315 -40.51 -10.96 10.44
CA ALA A 315 -39.48 -10.24 9.70
C ALA A 315 -39.46 -8.75 10.05
N SER A 316 -40.63 -8.12 10.19
CA SER A 316 -40.74 -6.71 10.59
C SER A 316 -40.22 -6.48 12.00
N LEU A 317 -40.52 -7.41 12.93
CA LEU A 317 -40.00 -7.39 14.30
C LEU A 317 -38.48 -7.51 14.33
N TYR A 318 -37.93 -8.48 13.60
CA TYR A 318 -36.49 -8.71 13.51
C TYR A 318 -35.77 -7.49 12.91
N LEU A 319 -36.25 -6.97 11.77
CA LEU A 319 -35.66 -5.79 11.14
C LEU A 319 -35.74 -4.55 12.05
N GLY A 320 -36.84 -4.37 12.78
CA GLY A 320 -36.96 -3.31 13.78
C GLY A 320 -35.95 -3.43 14.91
N GLN A 321 -35.69 -4.66 15.39
CA GLN A 321 -34.65 -4.91 16.40
C GLN A 321 -33.25 -4.64 15.86
N VAL A 322 -32.95 -5.06 14.63
CA VAL A 322 -31.64 -4.81 14.00
C VAL A 322 -31.41 -3.30 13.83
N VAL A 323 -32.41 -2.55 13.35
CA VAL A 323 -32.34 -1.10 13.23
C VAL A 323 -32.14 -0.43 14.59
N SER A 324 -32.86 -0.88 15.62
CA SER A 324 -32.71 -0.37 16.98
C SER A 324 -31.30 -0.62 17.51
N VAL A 325 -30.79 -1.85 17.39
CA VAL A 325 -29.40 -2.19 17.78
C VAL A 325 -28.44 -1.28 17.04
N LEU A 326 -28.53 -1.20 15.71
CA LEU A 326 -27.67 -0.34 14.91
C LEU A 326 -27.74 1.13 15.35
N HIS A 327 -28.90 1.68 15.68
CA HIS A 327 -28.99 3.05 16.18
C HIS A 327 -28.19 3.27 17.47
N HIS A 328 -28.28 2.32 18.40
CA HIS A 328 -27.65 2.39 19.72
C HIS A 328 -26.18 1.89 19.73
N THR A 329 -25.71 1.25 18.67
CA THR A 329 -24.32 0.80 18.57
C THR A 329 -23.36 1.98 18.37
N SER A 330 -22.16 1.85 18.95
CA SER A 330 -21.10 2.85 18.84
C SER A 330 -20.69 3.12 17.37
N PRO A 331 -20.22 4.34 17.05
CA PRO A 331 -19.78 4.72 15.71
C PRO A 331 -18.67 3.82 15.13
N GLN A 332 -17.94 3.12 15.98
CA GLN A 332 -16.80 2.28 15.58
C GLN A 332 -17.27 0.95 14.99
N ILE A 333 -18.30 0.32 15.57
CA ILE A 333 -18.91 -0.91 15.04
C ILE A 333 -19.73 -0.61 13.78
N LYS A 334 -20.39 0.56 13.72
CA LYS A 334 -21.05 1.06 12.48
C LYS A 334 -20.05 1.15 11.32
N ARG A 335 -18.85 1.68 11.59
CA ARG A 335 -17.75 1.74 10.60
C ARG A 335 -17.25 0.36 10.19
N GLN A 336 -17.10 -0.57 11.11
CA GLN A 336 -16.71 -1.94 10.78
C GLN A 336 -17.76 -2.67 9.95
N LEU A 337 -19.05 -2.54 10.27
CA LEU A 337 -20.13 -3.15 9.47
C LEU A 337 -20.18 -2.58 8.04
N ALA A 338 -19.92 -1.28 7.86
CA ALA A 338 -19.81 -0.67 6.53
C ALA A 338 -18.64 -1.23 5.71
N GLN A 339 -17.54 -1.63 6.37
CA GLN A 339 -16.39 -2.27 5.72
C GLN A 339 -16.66 -3.71 5.26
N PHE A 340 -17.67 -4.39 5.84
CA PHE A 340 -18.03 -5.77 5.46
C PHE A 340 -19.12 -5.84 4.36
N SER A 341 -19.71 -4.71 3.98
CA SER A 341 -20.73 -4.64 2.91
C SER A 341 -20.18 -4.35 1.51
N GLU A 342 -18.86 -4.29 1.37
CA GLU A 342 -18.11 -4.26 0.08
C GLU A 342 -17.67 -5.67 -0.33
#